data_AF-A0A8S9HXP5-F1
#
_entry.id   AF-A0A8S9HXP5-F1
#
_cell.length_a   1.000
_cell.length_b   1.000
_cell.length_c   1.000
_cell.angle_alpha   90.00
_cell.angle_beta   90.00
_cell.angle_gamma   90.00
#
_symmetry.space_group_name_H-M   'P 1'
#
loop_
_entity.id
_entity.type
_entity.pdbx_description
1 polymer ?
#
loop_
_entity_poly.entity_id
_entity_poly.type
_entity_poly.pdbx_seq_one_letter_code
_entity_poly.pdbx_strand_id
1 'polypeptide(L)'
;MARFLQDSGLNDTSMTHLTWGLVNDTYRMDLILTHPPYLITLACIYIAFVYKEKYIRTWFEELSVDMNIVKNIGIEILDIYENHRMFTEERVHAAFNKLATSP
;
A
#
# COMPACT_ATOMS: atom_id res chain seq x y z
N MET A 1 8.90 -6.27 4.68
CA MET A 1 7.56 -6.88 4.75
C MET A 1 7.55 -8.24 5.45
N ALA A 2 8.15 -9.30 4.88
CA ALA A 2 8.14 -10.64 5.48
C ALA A 2 8.62 -10.67 6.94
N ARG A 3 9.69 -9.92 7.25
CA ARG A 3 10.19 -9.77 8.62
C ARG A 3 9.16 -9.18 9.58
N PHE A 4 8.45 -8.13 9.18
CA PHE A 4 7.40 -7.52 10.01
C PHE A 4 6.22 -8.45 10.27
N LEU A 5 5.77 -9.19 9.25
CA LEU A 5 4.68 -10.18 9.42
C LEU A 5 5.10 -11.36 10.29
N GLN A 6 6.36 -11.78 10.20
CA GLN A 6 6.91 -12.80 11.08
C GLN A 6 6.99 -12.30 12.52
N ASP A 7 7.50 -11.07 12.72
CA ASP A 7 7.64 -10.45 14.04
C ASP A 7 6.28 -10.18 14.69
N SER A 8 5.24 -9.90 13.90
CA SER A 8 3.87 -9.74 14.40
C SER A 8 3.17 -11.06 14.71
N GLY A 9 3.78 -12.21 14.40
CA GLY A 9 3.17 -13.54 14.55
C GLY A 9 1.99 -13.80 13.59
N LEU A 10 1.87 -13.04 12.51
CA LEU A 10 0.71 -13.08 11.59
C LEU A 10 1.14 -13.31 10.13
N ASN A 11 2.19 -14.11 9.95
CA ASN A 11 2.73 -14.53 8.67
C ASN A 11 1.93 -15.63 7.98
N ASP A 12 0.61 -15.71 8.21
CA ASP A 12 -0.24 -16.65 7.47
C ASP A 12 -0.25 -16.29 5.97
N THR A 13 -0.49 -17.30 5.13
CA THR A 13 -0.45 -17.16 3.67
C THR A 13 -1.43 -16.08 3.18
N SER A 14 -2.61 -15.98 3.80
CA SER A 14 -3.63 -15.01 3.39
C SER A 14 -3.21 -13.57 3.69
N MET A 15 -2.59 -13.35 4.85
CA MET A 15 -2.07 -12.05 5.27
C MET A 15 -0.88 -11.62 4.42
N THR A 16 0.00 -12.58 4.11
CA THR A 16 1.16 -12.36 3.24
C THR A 16 0.69 -11.96 1.84
N HIS A 17 -0.24 -12.68 1.23
CA HIS A 17 -0.75 -12.33 -0.11
C HIS A 17 -1.47 -10.98 -0.13
N LEU A 18 -2.32 -10.71 0.86
CA LEU A 18 -3.03 -9.43 0.95
C LEU A 18 -2.07 -8.26 1.09
N THR A 19 -1.15 -8.34 2.05
CA THR A 19 -0.16 -7.29 2.28
C THR A 19 0.76 -7.12 1.06
N TRP A 20 1.11 -8.21 0.37
CA TRP A 20 1.94 -8.16 -0.84
C TRP A 20 1.22 -7.46 -1.98
N GLY A 21 -0.08 -7.74 -2.17
CA GLY A 21 -0.93 -7.04 -3.12
C GLY A 21 -0.92 -5.53 -2.86
N LEU A 22 -1.19 -5.12 -1.62
CA LEU A 22 -1.17 -3.71 -1.22
C LEU A 22 0.17 -3.04 -1.50
N VAL A 23 1.30 -3.69 -1.15
CA VAL A 23 2.64 -3.16 -1.43
C VAL A 23 2.87 -3.00 -2.93
N ASN A 24 2.45 -3.97 -3.74
CA ASN A 24 2.59 -3.86 -5.20
C ASN A 24 1.77 -2.70 -5.78
N ASP A 25 0.58 -2.47 -5.23
CA ASP A 25 -0.30 -1.39 -5.68
C ASP A 25 0.29 0.00 -5.37
N THR A 26 1.09 0.12 -4.29
CA THR A 26 1.79 1.38 -3.97
C THR A 26 2.79 1.84 -5.02
N TYR A 27 3.28 0.96 -5.91
CA TYR A 27 4.15 1.37 -7.03
C TYR A 27 3.42 2.13 -8.14
N ARG A 28 2.08 2.15 -8.11
CA ARG A 28 1.27 2.98 -9.02
C ARG A 28 1.11 4.40 -8.49
N MET A 29 1.67 4.70 -7.33
CA MET A 29 1.57 5.97 -6.60
C MET A 29 2.94 6.62 -6.46
N ASP A 30 2.97 7.86 -5.99
CA ASP A 30 4.21 8.58 -5.69
C ASP A 30 4.75 8.29 -4.28
N LEU A 31 4.14 7.36 -3.53
CA LEU A 31 4.47 7.07 -2.13
C LEU A 31 5.96 6.75 -1.89
N ILE A 32 6.59 6.02 -2.82
CA ILE A 32 8.02 5.66 -2.72
C ILE A 32 8.95 6.90 -2.81
N LEU A 33 8.44 8.01 -3.36
CA LEU A 33 9.16 9.27 -3.50
C LEU A 33 8.95 10.18 -2.27
N THR A 34 7.85 10.01 -1.55
CA THR A 34 7.45 10.88 -0.42
C THR A 34 7.65 10.22 0.95
N HIS A 35 7.74 8.89 1.02
CA HIS A 35 7.86 8.14 2.27
C HIS A 35 8.95 7.07 2.26
N PRO A 36 9.63 6.85 3.40
CA PRO A 36 10.53 5.71 3.58
C PRO A 36 9.83 4.36 3.32
N PRO A 37 10.50 3.38 2.67
CA PRO A 37 9.90 2.09 2.32
C PRO A 37 9.31 1.30 3.50
N TYR A 38 9.89 1.46 4.70
CA TYR A 38 9.39 0.77 5.89
C TYR A 38 8.03 1.34 6.35
N LEU A 39 7.79 2.66 6.23
CA LEU A 39 6.51 3.27 6.60
C LEU A 39 5.40 2.87 5.64
N ILE A 40 5.71 2.78 4.35
CA ILE A 40 4.78 2.24 3.34
C ILE A 40 4.42 0.79 3.67
N THR A 41 5.44 -0.03 3.98
CA THR A 41 5.22 -1.42 4.40
C THR A 41 4.31 -1.52 5.63
N LEU A 42 4.55 -0.67 6.64
CA LEU A 42 3.73 -0.63 7.86
C LEU A 42 2.29 -0.18 7.57
N ALA A 43 2.08 0.77 6.66
CA ALA A 43 0.74 1.19 6.24
C ALA A 43 -0.01 0.06 5.50
N CYS A 44 0.64 -0.66 4.58
CA CYS A 44 0.05 -1.82 3.93
C CYS A 44 -0.33 -2.92 4.93
N ILE A 45 0.56 -3.20 5.90
CA ILE A 45 0.31 -4.15 6.98
C ILE A 45 -0.88 -3.68 7.84
N TYR A 46 -0.93 -2.40 8.19
CA TYR A 46 -2.04 -1.80 8.96
C TYR A 46 -3.38 -1.97 8.25
N ILE A 47 -3.46 -1.64 6.96
CA ILE A 47 -4.68 -1.84 6.14
C ILE A 47 -5.09 -3.30 6.14
N ALA A 48 -4.16 -4.23 5.89
CA ALA A 48 -4.45 -5.65 5.84
C ALA A 48 -5.02 -6.17 7.17
N PHE A 49 -4.50 -5.68 8.31
CA PHE A 49 -5.01 -6.04 9.62
C PHE A 49 -6.39 -5.48 9.93
N VAL A 50 -6.64 -4.22 9.58
CA VAL A 50 -7.98 -3.62 9.69
C VAL A 50 -8.98 -4.41 8.86
N TYR A 51 -8.63 -4.77 7.63
CA TYR A 51 -9.47 -5.55 6.73
C TYR A 51 -9.76 -6.98 7.23
N LYS A 52 -8.79 -7.62 7.90
CA LYS A 52 -8.92 -8.98 8.46
C LYS A 52 -9.43 -9.01 9.90
N GLU A 53 -9.82 -7.87 10.46
CA GLU A 53 -10.30 -7.73 11.84
C GLU A 53 -9.34 -8.31 12.90
N LYS A 54 -8.02 -8.24 12.64
CA LYS A 54 -7.01 -8.75 13.57
C LYS A 54 -6.62 -7.68 14.60
N TYR A 55 -6.57 -8.06 15.87
CA TYR A 55 -6.17 -7.16 16.95
C TYR A 55 -4.63 -7.14 17.08
N ILE A 56 -4.00 -6.08 16.60
CA ILE A 56 -2.53 -5.99 16.56
C ILE A 56 -1.96 -4.66 17.11
N ARG A 57 -2.80 -3.89 17.82
CA ARG A 57 -2.41 -2.57 18.35
C ARG A 57 -1.13 -2.66 19.20
N THR A 58 -1.01 -3.69 20.03
CA THR A 58 0.16 -3.93 20.88
C THR A 58 1.45 -4.10 20.09
N TRP A 59 1.41 -4.83 18.97
CA TRP A 59 2.61 -4.98 18.13
C TRP A 59 3.03 -3.65 17.48
N PHE A 60 2.07 -2.82 17.07
CA PHE A 60 2.38 -1.48 16.55
C PHE A 60 2.93 -0.54 17.64
N GLU A 61 2.43 -0.64 18.87
CA GLU A 61 2.92 0.14 20.01
C GLU A 61 4.39 -0.19 20.34
N GLU A 62 4.78 -1.47 20.25
CA GLU A 62 6.16 -1.92 20.48
C GLU A 62 7.16 -1.38 19.44
N LEU A 63 6.72 -1.11 18.21
CA LEU A 63 7.57 -0.62 17.14
C LEU A 63 8.03 0.83 17.33
N SER A 64 7.48 1.58 18.29
CA SER A 64 7.79 3.00 18.54
C SER A 64 7.65 3.88 17.28
N VAL A 65 6.70 3.54 16.40
CA VAL A 65 6.40 4.28 15.16
C VAL A 65 5.21 5.21 15.39
N ASP A 66 5.26 6.41 14.81
CA ASP A 66 4.12 7.33 14.83
C ASP A 66 2.95 6.78 13.99
N MET A 67 1.93 6.30 14.68
CA MET A 67 0.74 5.74 14.05
C MET A 67 -0.09 6.76 13.28
N ASN A 68 0.08 8.06 13.51
CA ASN A 68 -0.58 9.08 12.68
C ASN A 68 0.02 9.08 11.27
N ILE A 69 1.34 8.93 11.15
CA ILE A 69 2.02 8.83 9.85
C ILE A 69 1.55 7.56 9.13
N VAL A 70 1.53 6.41 9.81
CA VAL A 70 1.08 5.13 9.24
C VAL A 70 -0.37 5.21 8.76
N LYS A 71 -1.26 5.83 9.54
CA LYS A 71 -2.67 6.02 9.16
C LYS A 71 -2.83 6.96 7.98
N ASN A 72 -2.09 8.07 7.93
CA ASN A 72 -2.16 9.02 6.83
C ASN A 72 -1.73 8.38 5.51
N ILE A 73 -0.61 7.65 5.51
CA ILE A 73 -0.16 6.87 4.34
C ILE A 73 -1.22 5.81 4.00
N GLY A 74 -1.81 5.15 5.00
CA GLY A 74 -2.86 4.16 4.79
C GLY A 74 -4.11 4.74 4.11
N ILE A 75 -4.52 5.94 4.50
CA ILE A 75 -5.65 6.66 3.86
C ILE A 75 -5.30 6.99 2.41
N GLU A 76 -4.08 7.46 2.14
CA GLU A 76 -3.64 7.75 0.77
C GLU A 76 -3.62 6.48 -0.11
N ILE A 77 -3.16 5.35 0.44
CA ILE A 77 -3.25 4.05 -0.24
C ILE A 77 -4.71 3.67 -0.51
N LEU A 78 -5.61 3.89 0.44
CA LEU A 78 -7.03 3.56 0.26
C LEU A 78 -7.72 4.47 -0.77
N ASP A 79 -7.31 5.73 -0.83
CA ASP A 79 -7.82 6.73 -1.78
C ASP A 79 -7.65 6.28 -3.24
N ILE A 80 -6.58 5.53 -3.57
CA ILE A 80 -6.40 5.00 -4.93
C ILE A 80 -7.52 4.02 -5.32
N TYR A 81 -8.11 3.28 -4.37
CA TYR A 81 -9.18 2.33 -4.69
C TYR A 81 -10.53 3.01 -4.85
N GLU A 82 -10.73 4.17 -4.22
CA GLU A 82 -11.97 4.96 -4.34
C GLU A 82 -11.93 5.93 -5.53
N ASN A 83 -10.80 6.61 -5.73
CA ASN A 83 -10.70 7.76 -6.60
C ASN A 83 -9.90 7.53 -7.89
N HIS A 84 -9.02 6.52 -7.97
CA HIS A 84 -8.39 6.22 -9.24
C HIS A 84 -9.34 5.45 -10.16
N ARG A 85 -9.76 6.15 -11.22
CA ARG A 85 -10.16 5.53 -12.47
C ARG A 85 -9.03 4.62 -12.92
N MET A 86 -9.26 3.30 -12.86
CA MET A 86 -8.43 2.29 -13.52
C MET A 86 -7.94 2.81 -14.87
N PHE A 87 -6.67 2.55 -15.21
CA PHE A 87 -6.13 2.85 -16.52
C PHE A 87 -6.95 2.09 -17.57
N THR A 88 -8.01 2.71 -18.06
CA THR A 88 -8.84 2.08 -19.08
C THR A 88 -8.01 1.98 -20.35
N GLU A 89 -8.21 0.91 -21.11
CA GLU A 89 -7.44 0.69 -22.33
C GLU A 89 -7.54 1.89 -23.27
N GLU A 90 -8.68 2.57 -23.31
CA GLU A 90 -8.90 3.75 -24.14
C GLU A 90 -7.99 4.91 -23.73
N ARG A 91 -7.81 5.16 -22.43
CA ARG A 91 -6.91 6.22 -21.93
C ARG A 91 -5.46 5.90 -22.25
N VAL A 92 -5.08 4.62 -22.16
CA VAL A 92 -3.74 4.14 -22.49
C VAL A 92 -3.46 4.30 -23.98
N HIS A 93 -4.37 3.86 -24.85
CA HIS A 93 -4.26 4.05 -26.30
C HIS A 93 -4.20 5.52 -26.70
N ALA A 94 -5.03 6.37 -26.09
CA ALA A 94 -5.00 7.81 -26.33
C ALA A 94 -3.66 8.44 -25.94
N ALA A 95 -3.04 7.98 -24.84
CA ALA A 95 -1.71 8.43 -24.43
C ALA A 95 -0.61 7.97 -25.43
N PHE A 96 -0.65 6.72 -25.88
CA PHE A 96 0.27 6.22 -26.91
C PHE A 96 0.17 6.98 -28.22
N ASN A 97 -1.03 7.32 -28.67
CA ASN A 97 -1.23 8.09 -29.89
C ASN A 97 -0.59 9.48 -29.80
N LYS A 98 -0.63 10.14 -28.62
CA LYS A 98 0.04 11.43 -28.41
C LYS A 98 1.57 11.33 -28.51
N LEU A 99 2.15 10.20 -28.09
CA LEU A 99 3.59 9.94 -28.26
C LEU A 99 3.94 9.74 -29.74
N ALA A 100 3.12 9.00 -30.49
CA ALA A 100 3.35 8.77 -31.92
C ALA A 100 3.24 10.04 -32.77
N THR A 101 2.50 11.05 -32.30
CA THR A 101 2.34 12.35 -32.96
C THR A 101 3.26 13.45 -32.42
N SER A 102 4.06 13.17 -31.38
CA SER A 102 5.06 14.13 -30.88
C SER A 102 6.28 14.11 -31.82
N PRO A 103 6.74 15.27 -32.31
CA PRO A 103 7.83 15.38 -33.28
C PRO A 103 9.19 14.91 -32.76
#